data_AF-A0A9D9LSQ7-F1
#
_entry.id   AF-A0A9D9LSQ7-F1
#
_cell.length_a   1.000
_cell.length_b   1.000
_cell.length_c   1.000
_cell.angle_alpha   90.00
_cell.angle_beta   90.00
_cell.angle_gamma   90.00
#
_symmetry.space_group_name_H-M   'P 1'
#
loop_
_entity.id
_entity.type
_entity.pdbx_description
1 polymer ?
#
loop_
_entity_poly.entity_id
_entity_poly.type
_entity_poly.pdbx_seq_one_letter_code
_entity_poly.pdbx_strand_id
1 'polypeptide(L)'
;MNYMGFMAKIVTAIAISFSLFQLYTAIFGVLDAQLQRAVHLSFGMALAFLLYPTRKSWSREKIHPLDAALAIIGAATPLYIVYAYGELVLRAGTVTSADLIFGIVGIITIIEATRRVVGLPMVIVVLFFLTYAFLGPYMPSLIAHRGLTVNQLVSHLYFTTEGIFGIPLGVSSTFIFLFILFGAYLEVTGLGKFFIDLANSIAGWASGGPAKVAVLSSGLMGTVSGSSVANVVGTGSLTIPMMKKLGYHKNFAGAVEAAASTGGQLMPPVMGAAAFLMAEFVGVPYVDIVKAAAIPALLYFLGVWLGVHFEAKRNHLKGIPREKLPKISEILKERGHLAIPLIVIVYLLVTGYTPMRAALVAIFLSIICSSLRKSTRMKPIEIVNGLEKGAKGALGVLVACASAGIIIGVVTKTGMGLKLASSLIELSGGALLPSLFFTMTTAIVLGMGVPTTANYVITSTVAAPALLQIGVPILSAHMFVFYFGIIADVTPPVALAAFAGAGISGGNALRTGVNASKLAIAAFIIPYIFVMSPELLLQSGNISMTLSALITA
;
A
#
# COMPACT_ATOMS: atom_id res chain seq x y z
N MET A 1 10.71 -1.48 16.79
CA MET A 1 11.75 -0.73 17.51
C MET A 1 11.37 -0.68 18.97
N ASN A 2 12.28 -1.04 19.87
CA ASN A 2 12.00 -1.10 21.30
C ASN A 2 12.92 -0.10 22.01
N TYR A 3 12.45 1.13 22.19
CA TYR A 3 13.01 1.99 23.24
C TYR A 3 12.93 1.23 24.57
N MET A 4 13.87 1.47 25.47
CA MET A 4 13.84 0.90 26.82
C MET A 4 13.52 2.00 27.84
N GLY A 5 12.84 1.64 28.93
CA GLY A 5 12.54 2.57 30.03
C GLY A 5 11.43 3.58 29.75
N PHE A 6 11.59 4.82 30.24
CA PHE A 6 10.55 5.85 30.25
C PHE A 6 10.13 6.32 28.84
N MET A 7 11.09 6.43 27.91
CA MET A 7 10.79 6.87 26.54
C MET A 7 9.97 5.86 25.76
N ALA A 8 10.14 4.56 26.06
CA ALA A 8 9.28 3.52 25.52
C ALA A 8 7.82 3.78 25.90
N LYS A 9 7.57 4.10 27.18
CA LYS A 9 6.22 4.39 27.69
C LYS A 9 5.60 5.60 27.00
N ILE A 10 6.37 6.67 26.77
CA ILE A 10 5.88 7.85 26.04
C ILE A 10 5.47 7.48 24.61
N VAL A 11 6.35 6.82 23.86
CA VAL A 11 6.08 6.44 22.47
C VAL A 11 4.88 5.49 22.37
N THR A 12 4.80 4.51 23.28
CA THR A 12 3.66 3.60 23.38
C THR A 12 2.37 4.35 23.74
N ALA A 13 2.42 5.31 24.67
CA ALA A 13 1.26 6.13 25.02
C ALA A 13 0.75 6.94 23.81
N ILE A 14 1.63 7.61 23.07
CA ILE A 14 1.27 8.37 21.86
C ILE A 14 0.67 7.43 20.80
N ALA A 15 1.26 6.25 20.58
CA ALA A 15 0.76 5.27 19.62
C ALA A 15 -0.62 4.70 19.99
N ILE A 16 -0.85 4.43 21.28
CA ILE A 16 -2.16 4.01 21.78
C ILE A 16 -3.16 5.14 21.65
N SER A 17 -2.83 6.36 22.07
CA SER A 17 -3.69 7.54 21.91
C SER A 17 -4.07 7.78 20.45
N PHE A 18 -3.13 7.59 19.53
CA PHE A 18 -3.41 7.70 18.09
C PHE A 18 -4.43 6.65 17.64
N SER A 19 -4.25 5.38 18.02
CA SER A 19 -5.20 4.32 17.67
C SER A 19 -6.58 4.55 18.31
N LEU A 20 -6.60 5.00 19.57
CA LEU A 20 -7.85 5.30 20.27
C LEU A 20 -8.59 6.48 19.64
N PHE A 21 -7.89 7.53 19.19
CA PHE A 21 -8.49 8.63 18.45
C PHE A 21 -9.17 8.14 17.16
N GLN A 22 -8.49 7.26 16.41
CA GLN A 22 -9.03 6.71 15.16
C GLN A 22 -10.22 5.77 15.40
N LEU A 23 -10.16 4.95 16.44
CA LEU A 23 -11.30 4.12 16.84
C LEU A 23 -12.47 4.98 17.33
N TYR A 24 -12.21 6.03 18.11
CA TYR A 24 -13.23 6.94 18.62
C TYR A 24 -13.98 7.62 17.47
N THR A 25 -13.25 8.22 16.52
CA THR A 25 -13.85 8.88 15.36
C THR A 25 -14.55 7.89 14.41
N ALA A 26 -14.09 6.64 14.34
CA ALA A 26 -14.78 5.59 13.60
C ALA A 26 -16.11 5.17 14.24
N ILE A 27 -16.21 5.20 15.58
CA ILE A 27 -17.41 4.81 16.34
C ILE A 27 -18.42 5.96 16.42
N PHE A 28 -17.96 7.15 16.77
CA PHE A 28 -18.82 8.29 17.13
C PHE A 28 -18.98 9.33 16.02
N GLY A 29 -18.23 9.20 14.92
CA GLY A 29 -18.27 10.14 13.80
C GLY A 29 -16.92 10.83 13.58
N VAL A 30 -16.60 11.05 12.31
CA VAL A 30 -15.37 11.75 11.90
C VAL A 30 -15.53 13.25 12.10
N LEU A 31 -14.44 13.92 12.47
CA LEU A 31 -14.39 15.38 12.51
C LEU A 31 -14.45 15.95 11.08
N ASP A 32 -14.61 17.27 10.98
CA ASP A 32 -14.41 17.98 9.71
C ASP A 32 -13.09 17.57 9.06
N ALA A 33 -13.10 17.44 7.73
CA ALA A 33 -12.02 16.83 6.98
C ALA A 33 -10.64 17.42 7.33
N GLN A 34 -10.54 18.75 7.45
CA GLN A 34 -9.29 19.42 7.76
C GLN A 34 -8.83 19.16 9.20
N LEU A 35 -9.75 19.13 10.17
CA LEU A 35 -9.46 18.79 11.57
C LEU A 35 -9.04 17.34 11.75
N GLN A 36 -9.80 16.39 11.17
CA GLN A 36 -9.50 14.96 11.23
C GLN A 36 -8.10 14.67 10.68
N ARG A 37 -7.79 15.22 9.51
CA ARG A 37 -6.50 15.03 8.82
C ARG A 37 -5.35 15.71 9.58
N ALA A 38 -5.59 16.88 10.18
CA ALA A 38 -4.61 17.58 11.00
C ALA A 38 -4.24 16.81 12.27
N VAL A 39 -5.22 16.32 13.04
CA VAL A 39 -4.95 15.51 14.24
C VAL A 39 -4.23 14.21 13.86
N HIS A 40 -4.69 13.53 12.80
CA HIS A 40 -4.06 12.32 12.27
C HIS A 40 -2.59 12.55 11.91
N LEU A 41 -2.28 13.59 11.14
CA LEU A 41 -0.92 13.94 10.75
C LEU A 41 -0.05 14.31 11.95
N SER A 42 -0.61 15.01 12.95
CA SER A 42 0.11 15.41 14.16
C SER A 42 0.64 14.20 14.94
N PHE A 43 -0.22 13.19 15.16
CA PHE A 43 0.20 11.93 15.77
C PHE A 43 1.26 11.20 14.91
N GLY A 44 1.03 11.14 13.60
CA GLY A 44 1.94 10.52 12.65
C GLY A 44 3.33 11.14 12.66
N MET A 45 3.41 12.47 12.66
CA MET A 45 4.68 13.21 12.67
C MET A 45 5.42 13.06 13.99
N ALA A 46 4.72 13.14 15.13
CA ALA A 46 5.32 12.86 16.44
C ALA A 46 5.96 11.46 16.46
N LEU A 47 5.19 10.44 16.09
CA LEU A 47 5.67 9.05 16.08
C LEU A 47 6.76 8.81 15.03
N ALA A 48 6.68 9.43 13.85
CA ALA A 48 7.69 9.30 12.81
C ALA A 48 9.07 9.75 13.30
N PHE A 49 9.16 10.91 13.95
CA PHE A 49 10.44 11.41 14.46
C PHE A 49 10.90 10.70 15.73
N LEU A 50 9.95 10.30 16.59
CA LEU A 50 10.27 9.54 17.80
C LEU A 50 10.66 8.10 17.52
N LEU A 51 10.23 7.48 16.41
CA LEU A 51 10.57 6.09 16.09
C LEU A 51 11.71 5.98 15.09
N TYR A 52 11.86 6.93 14.16
CA TYR A 52 12.86 6.85 13.09
C TYR A 52 13.96 7.91 13.31
N PRO A 53 15.12 7.52 13.86
CA PRO A 53 16.17 8.48 14.23
C PRO A 53 16.80 9.14 13.01
N THR A 54 17.25 10.39 13.16
CA THR A 54 17.85 11.17 12.07
C THR A 54 19.02 10.43 11.40
N ARG A 55 19.88 9.82 12.23
CA ARG A 55 21.07 9.07 11.81
C ARG A 55 20.97 7.63 12.30
N LYS A 56 21.29 6.68 11.42
CA LYS A 56 21.25 5.23 11.74
C LYS A 56 22.22 4.82 12.85
N SER A 57 23.28 5.62 13.08
CA SER A 57 24.32 5.41 14.09
C SER A 57 23.95 5.90 15.49
N TRP A 58 22.87 6.68 15.65
CA TRP A 58 22.46 7.16 16.96
C TRP A 58 21.89 6.06 17.83
N SER A 59 22.09 6.19 19.15
CA SER A 59 21.59 5.24 20.13
C SER A 59 20.08 5.06 19.95
N ARG A 60 19.65 3.81 19.99
CA ARG A 60 18.24 3.42 19.91
C ARG A 60 17.60 3.26 21.28
N GLU A 61 18.36 3.53 22.34
CA GLU A 61 17.90 3.44 23.74
C GLU A 61 17.47 4.79 24.30
N LYS A 62 18.05 5.90 23.80
CA LYS A 62 17.74 7.27 24.21
C LYS A 62 17.32 8.11 23.00
N ILE A 63 16.32 8.96 23.17
CA ILE A 63 15.91 9.89 22.11
C ILE A 63 16.94 11.01 22.02
N HIS A 64 17.43 11.27 20.81
CA HIS A 64 18.31 12.39 20.56
C HIS A 64 17.51 13.70 20.66
N PRO A 65 18.04 14.78 21.28
CA PRO A 65 17.31 16.05 21.44
C PRO A 65 16.75 16.61 20.12
N LEU A 66 17.48 16.43 19.01
CA LEU A 66 17.01 16.80 17.68
C LEU A 66 15.73 16.03 17.27
N ASP A 67 15.68 14.72 17.51
CA ASP A 67 14.50 13.91 17.16
C ASP A 67 13.30 14.29 18.05
N ALA A 68 13.54 14.64 19.31
CA ALA A 68 12.51 15.19 20.20
C ALA A 68 12.00 16.56 19.72
N ALA A 69 12.90 17.47 19.33
CA ALA A 69 12.51 18.78 18.80
C ALA A 69 11.72 18.64 17.50
N LEU A 70 12.15 17.77 16.58
CA LEU A 70 11.42 17.49 15.34
C LEU A 70 10.06 16.83 15.61
N ALA A 71 9.95 15.95 16.60
CA ALA A 71 8.66 15.39 17.00
C ALA A 71 7.68 16.47 17.47
N ILE A 72 8.15 17.42 18.29
CA ILE A 72 7.33 18.54 18.77
C ILE A 72 6.94 19.47 17.62
N ILE A 73 7.91 19.92 16.81
CA ILE A 73 7.66 20.85 15.69
C ILE A 73 6.76 20.18 14.63
N GLY A 74 7.05 18.92 14.29
CA GLY A 74 6.28 18.14 13.33
C GLY A 74 4.84 17.90 13.77
N ALA A 75 4.60 17.72 15.07
CA ALA A 75 3.24 17.63 15.61
C ALA A 75 2.55 19.00 15.75
N ALA A 76 3.31 20.06 16.06
CA ALA A 76 2.77 21.40 16.24
C ALA A 76 2.28 22.01 14.92
N THR A 77 2.92 21.70 13.79
CA THR A 77 2.56 22.32 12.50
C THR A 77 1.15 21.95 12.00
N PRO A 78 0.68 20.69 12.04
CA PRO A 78 -0.71 20.41 11.71
C PRO A 78 -1.66 20.79 12.86
N LEU A 79 -1.23 20.73 14.13
CA LEU A 79 -2.04 21.22 15.26
C LEU A 79 -2.35 22.72 15.16
N TYR A 80 -1.50 23.51 14.51
CA TYR A 80 -1.80 24.91 14.20
C TYR A 80 -3.09 25.07 13.40
N ILE A 81 -3.38 24.15 12.46
CA ILE A 81 -4.63 24.16 11.69
C ILE A 81 -5.82 23.91 12.62
N VAL A 82 -5.68 23.02 13.61
CA VAL A 82 -6.73 22.75 14.60
C VAL A 82 -6.99 23.99 15.44
N TYR A 83 -5.93 24.66 15.89
CA TYR A 83 -6.01 25.89 16.67
C TYR A 83 -6.62 27.06 15.88
N ALA A 84 -6.16 27.29 14.65
CA ALA A 84 -6.55 28.41 13.81
C ALA A 84 -7.76 28.13 12.91
N TYR A 85 -8.44 26.99 13.06
CA TYR A 85 -9.46 26.51 12.11
C TYR A 85 -10.56 27.54 11.85
N GLY A 86 -11.14 28.12 12.90
CA GLY A 86 -12.21 29.11 12.77
C GLY A 86 -11.77 30.34 11.96
N GLU A 87 -10.56 30.86 12.23
CA GLU A 87 -10.01 32.00 11.50
C GLU A 87 -9.62 31.65 10.06
N LEU A 88 -9.07 30.46 9.82
CA LEU A 88 -8.71 29.99 8.49
C LEU A 88 -9.94 29.90 7.58
N VAL A 89 -11.05 29.37 8.12
CA VAL A 89 -12.33 29.28 7.39
C VAL A 89 -12.88 30.67 7.06
N LEU A 90 -12.84 31.62 8.01
CA LEU A 90 -13.34 32.98 7.80
C LEU A 90 -12.48 33.80 6.82
N ARG A 91 -11.18 33.53 6.74
CA ARG A 91 -10.22 34.25 5.89
C ARG A 91 -10.23 33.80 4.42
N ALA A 92 -11.03 32.80 4.06
CA ALA A 92 -11.27 32.34 2.69
C ALA A 92 -10.00 32.20 1.81
N GLY A 93 -8.92 31.67 2.39
CA GLY A 93 -7.65 31.43 1.68
C GLY A 93 -6.61 32.56 1.75
N THR A 94 -6.90 33.67 2.44
CA THR A 94 -5.84 34.63 2.80
C THR A 94 -4.96 34.08 3.91
N VAL A 95 -3.66 33.92 3.60
CA VAL A 95 -2.64 33.42 4.53
C VAL A 95 -1.86 34.59 5.13
N THR A 96 -1.76 34.62 6.45
CA THR A 96 -0.90 35.54 7.20
C THR A 96 0.55 35.06 7.20
N SER A 97 1.45 35.91 7.68
CA SER A 97 2.85 35.54 7.91
C SER A 97 2.99 34.35 8.87
N ALA A 98 2.12 34.24 9.89
CA ALA A 98 2.13 33.10 10.80
C ALA A 98 1.75 31.80 10.06
N ASP A 99 0.66 31.84 9.29
CA ASP A 99 0.22 30.70 8.47
C ASP A 99 1.35 30.26 7.53
N LEU A 100 2.00 31.22 6.87
CA LEU A 100 3.11 30.94 5.95
C LEU A 100 4.27 30.23 6.65
N ILE A 101 4.67 30.67 7.85
CA ILE A 101 5.74 30.04 8.62
C ILE A 101 5.37 28.60 8.99
N PHE A 102 4.18 28.39 9.56
CA PHE A 102 3.71 27.05 9.93
C PHE A 102 3.61 26.12 8.72
N GLY A 103 3.14 26.63 7.58
CA GLY A 103 3.06 25.87 6.34
C GLY A 103 4.43 25.50 5.77
N ILE A 104 5.40 26.42 5.75
CA ILE A 104 6.77 26.13 5.31
C ILE A 104 7.44 25.09 6.22
N VAL A 105 7.38 25.28 7.54
CA VAL A 105 7.96 24.35 8.51
C VAL A 105 7.27 22.98 8.41
N GLY A 106 5.95 22.97 8.22
CA GLY A 106 5.18 21.75 7.99
C GLY A 106 5.63 20.99 6.75
N ILE A 107 5.78 21.66 5.61
CA ILE A 107 6.28 21.04 4.37
C ILE A 107 7.69 20.46 4.57
N ILE A 108 8.60 21.22 5.18
CA ILE A 108 9.99 20.77 5.43
C ILE A 108 10.02 19.55 6.35
N THR A 109 9.24 19.57 7.43
CA THR A 109 9.18 18.43 8.35
C THR A 109 8.55 17.20 7.69
N ILE A 110 7.55 17.35 6.83
CA ILE A 110 6.98 16.22 6.07
C ILE A 110 8.03 15.61 5.11
N ILE A 111 8.82 16.43 4.42
CA ILE A 111 9.91 15.94 3.56
C ILE A 111 10.95 15.16 4.39
N GLU A 112 11.32 15.68 5.56
CA GLU A 112 12.27 15.02 6.46
C GLU A 112 11.70 13.73 7.07
N ALA A 113 10.42 13.69 7.44
CA ALA A 113 9.74 12.45 7.84
C ALA A 113 9.69 11.44 6.69
N THR A 114 9.47 11.92 5.46
CA THR A 114 9.46 11.08 4.25
C THR A 114 10.81 10.42 4.03
N ARG A 115 11.90 11.15 4.19
CA ARG A 115 13.26 10.60 4.12
C ARG A 115 13.48 9.46 5.11
N ARG A 116 12.94 9.59 6.33
CA ARG A 116 13.12 8.66 7.45
C ARG A 116 12.24 7.42 7.35
N VAL A 117 10.99 7.60 6.98
CA VAL A 117 9.95 6.56 7.05
C VAL A 117 9.74 5.88 5.70
N VAL A 118 9.71 6.65 4.61
CA VAL A 118 9.39 6.17 3.26
C VAL A 118 10.66 5.86 2.48
N GLY A 119 11.58 6.82 2.41
CA GLY A 119 12.88 6.67 1.77
C GLY A 119 13.22 7.78 0.79
N LEU A 120 14.47 7.75 0.31
CA LEU A 120 15.01 8.76 -0.60
C LEU A 120 14.29 8.85 -1.95
N PRO A 121 13.82 7.75 -2.59
CA PRO A 121 13.09 7.85 -3.86
C PRO A 121 11.88 8.79 -3.77
N MET A 122 11.07 8.68 -2.72
CA MET A 122 9.92 9.57 -2.52
C MET A 122 10.35 11.04 -2.31
N VAL A 123 11.45 11.28 -1.59
CA VAL A 123 11.98 12.63 -1.38
C VAL A 123 12.41 13.26 -2.71
N ILE A 124 13.10 12.50 -3.57
CA ILE A 124 13.54 12.97 -4.88
C ILE A 124 12.32 13.39 -5.72
N VAL A 125 11.26 12.58 -5.73
CA VAL A 125 10.03 12.93 -6.45
C VAL A 125 9.38 14.19 -5.87
N VAL A 126 9.22 14.28 -4.55
CA VAL A 126 8.64 15.49 -3.91
C VAL A 126 9.46 16.74 -4.23
N LEU A 127 10.79 16.67 -4.13
CA LEU A 127 11.67 17.79 -4.45
C LEU A 127 11.59 18.16 -5.94
N PHE A 128 11.53 17.17 -6.84
CA PHE A 128 11.34 17.42 -8.27
C PHE A 128 10.06 18.23 -8.54
N PHE A 129 8.92 17.83 -7.95
CA PHE A 129 7.66 18.56 -8.12
C PHE A 129 7.70 19.95 -7.47
N LEU A 130 8.27 20.09 -6.27
CA LEU A 130 8.43 21.40 -5.63
C LEU A 130 9.32 22.33 -6.46
N THR A 131 10.44 21.84 -7.00
CA THR A 131 11.31 22.62 -7.89
C THR A 131 10.59 22.99 -9.18
N TYR A 132 9.87 22.04 -9.80
CA TYR A 132 9.06 22.29 -10.99
C TYR A 132 8.02 23.41 -10.76
N ALA A 133 7.39 23.44 -9.59
CA ALA A 133 6.42 24.49 -9.22
C ALA A 133 6.97 25.91 -9.35
N PHE A 134 8.28 26.11 -9.16
CA PHE A 134 8.95 27.40 -9.33
C PHE A 134 9.55 27.58 -10.73
N LEU A 135 10.12 26.52 -11.31
CA LEU A 135 10.85 26.59 -12.59
C LEU A 135 9.97 26.52 -13.84
N GLY A 136 8.65 26.47 -13.70
CA GLY A 136 7.69 26.43 -14.80
C GLY A 136 8.01 27.31 -16.03
N PRO A 137 8.44 28.59 -15.89
CA PRO A 137 8.71 29.45 -17.03
C PRO A 137 9.94 29.06 -17.86
N TYR A 138 10.86 28.29 -17.27
CA TYR A 138 12.11 27.85 -17.91
C TYR A 138 12.00 26.45 -18.52
N MET A 139 10.84 25.81 -18.38
CA MET A 139 10.62 24.46 -18.87
C MET A 139 10.29 24.45 -20.38
N PRO A 140 10.47 23.32 -21.08
CA PRO A 140 10.03 23.17 -22.46
C PRO A 140 8.54 23.50 -22.62
N SER A 141 8.17 24.05 -23.78
CA SER A 141 6.80 24.51 -24.09
C SER A 141 5.72 23.48 -23.73
N LEU A 142 6.02 22.20 -23.91
CA LEU A 142 5.14 21.07 -23.63
C LEU A 142 4.71 20.96 -22.15
N ILE A 143 5.58 21.36 -21.22
CA ILE A 143 5.33 21.29 -19.76
C ILE A 143 5.44 22.65 -19.05
N ALA A 144 5.69 23.75 -19.78
CA ALA A 144 5.87 25.08 -19.22
C ALA A 144 4.61 25.63 -18.52
N HIS A 145 4.79 26.42 -17.47
CA HIS A 145 3.71 27.16 -16.81
C HIS A 145 4.23 28.47 -16.19
N ARG A 146 3.34 29.32 -15.67
CA ARG A 146 3.69 30.67 -15.17
C ARG A 146 4.65 30.72 -13.96
N GLY A 147 4.99 29.58 -13.36
CA GLY A 147 5.65 29.51 -12.05
C GLY A 147 4.70 29.90 -10.90
N LEU A 148 5.01 29.43 -9.68
CA LEU A 148 4.26 29.75 -8.47
C LEU A 148 5.12 30.56 -7.51
N THR A 149 4.52 31.49 -6.76
CA THR A 149 5.20 32.13 -5.64
C THR A 149 5.16 31.24 -4.40
N VAL A 150 6.04 31.49 -3.43
CA VAL A 150 6.05 30.73 -2.16
C VAL A 150 4.69 30.82 -1.45
N ASN A 151 4.07 32.01 -1.43
CA ASN A 151 2.75 32.21 -0.82
C ASN A 151 1.66 31.37 -1.52
N GLN A 152 1.64 31.38 -2.86
CA GLN A 152 0.68 30.59 -3.63
C GLN A 152 0.86 29.09 -3.40
N LEU A 153 2.12 28.63 -3.38
CA LEU A 153 2.44 27.24 -3.17
C LEU A 153 2.07 26.79 -1.76
N VAL A 154 2.51 27.49 -0.72
CA VAL A 154 2.27 27.11 0.67
C VAL A 154 0.79 27.20 1.03
N SER A 155 0.09 28.27 0.61
CA SER A 155 -1.36 28.42 0.78
C SER A 155 -2.10 27.22 0.20
N HIS A 156 -1.77 26.84 -1.04
CA HIS A 156 -2.41 25.72 -1.70
C HIS A 156 -2.05 24.37 -1.05
N LEU A 157 -0.76 24.10 -0.81
CA LEU A 157 -0.29 22.80 -0.34
C LEU A 157 -0.69 22.50 1.11
N TYR A 158 -0.67 23.49 1.99
CA TYR A 158 -0.81 23.26 3.43
C TYR A 158 -2.19 23.62 3.99
N PHE A 159 -2.88 24.60 3.41
CA PHE A 159 -4.14 25.11 3.98
C PHE A 159 -5.39 24.71 3.19
N THR A 160 -5.24 23.97 2.09
CA THR A 160 -6.37 23.44 1.31
C THR A 160 -6.45 21.91 1.36
N THR A 161 -7.58 21.38 0.93
CA THR A 161 -7.81 19.94 0.74
C THR A 161 -7.34 19.42 -0.62
N GLU A 162 -6.59 20.21 -1.38
CA GLU A 162 -5.98 19.81 -2.67
C GLU A 162 -4.48 19.51 -2.53
N GLY A 163 -3.91 19.70 -1.34
CA GLY A 163 -2.50 19.47 -1.04
C GLY A 163 -2.25 18.34 -0.04
N ILE A 164 -1.40 18.58 0.95
CA ILE A 164 -1.03 17.65 2.02
C ILE A 164 -2.26 17.09 2.73
N PHE A 165 -3.23 17.96 3.02
CA PHE A 165 -4.48 17.59 3.67
C PHE A 165 -5.57 17.15 2.68
N GLY A 166 -5.20 16.63 1.51
CA GLY A 166 -6.14 16.19 0.50
C GLY A 166 -6.59 14.73 0.61
N ILE A 167 -7.08 14.21 -0.51
CA ILE A 167 -7.67 12.86 -0.62
C ILE A 167 -6.77 11.77 0.00
N PRO A 168 -5.46 11.69 -0.31
CA PRO A 168 -4.64 10.61 0.25
C PRO A 168 -4.57 10.59 1.77
N LEU A 169 -4.44 11.76 2.39
CA LEU A 169 -4.40 11.88 3.85
C LEU A 169 -5.79 11.67 4.46
N GLY A 170 -6.86 12.08 3.77
CA GLY A 170 -8.24 11.82 4.17
C GLY A 170 -8.54 10.33 4.27
N VAL A 171 -8.21 9.58 3.22
CA VAL A 171 -8.34 8.12 3.15
C VAL A 171 -7.45 7.43 4.19
N SER A 172 -6.20 7.91 4.39
CA SER A 172 -5.30 7.48 5.47
C SER A 172 -5.95 7.65 6.85
N SER A 173 -6.53 8.82 7.11
CA SER A 173 -7.09 9.22 8.40
C SER A 173 -8.41 8.57 8.78
N THR A 174 -9.06 7.90 7.84
CA THR A 174 -10.36 7.27 8.04
C THR A 174 -10.21 5.75 8.03
N PHE A 175 -10.43 5.11 6.89
CA PHE A 175 -10.51 3.66 6.82
C PHE A 175 -9.14 2.98 6.66
N ILE A 176 -8.15 3.54 5.96
CA ILE A 176 -6.84 2.87 5.78
C ILE A 176 -6.19 2.59 7.13
N PHE A 177 -6.21 3.54 8.07
CA PHE A 177 -5.68 3.32 9.41
C PHE A 177 -6.36 2.13 10.10
N LEU A 178 -7.69 2.03 10.03
CA LEU A 178 -8.44 0.92 10.64
C LEU A 178 -8.12 -0.41 9.97
N PHE A 179 -7.92 -0.46 8.65
CA PHE A 179 -7.50 -1.68 7.96
C PHE A 179 -6.08 -2.12 8.37
N ILE A 180 -5.15 -1.18 8.57
CA ILE A 180 -3.82 -1.49 9.08
C ILE A 180 -3.90 -1.98 10.53
N LEU A 181 -4.74 -1.36 11.36
CA LEU A 181 -4.99 -1.80 12.72
C LEU A 181 -5.62 -3.20 12.77
N PHE A 182 -6.58 -3.47 11.87
CA PHE A 182 -7.17 -4.80 11.68
C PHE A 182 -6.12 -5.84 11.30
N GLY A 183 -5.26 -5.54 10.32
CA GLY A 183 -4.14 -6.40 9.94
C GLY A 183 -3.19 -6.69 11.09
N ALA A 184 -2.88 -5.68 11.90
CA ALA A 184 -2.04 -5.83 13.10
C ALA A 184 -2.67 -6.77 14.14
N TYR A 185 -3.98 -6.70 14.36
CA TYR A 185 -4.68 -7.64 15.24
C TYR A 185 -4.71 -9.06 14.65
N LEU A 186 -4.98 -9.21 13.35
CA LEU A 186 -4.94 -10.52 12.69
C LEU A 186 -3.57 -11.19 12.79
N GLU A 187 -2.49 -10.44 12.65
CA GLU A 187 -1.14 -10.95 12.84
C GLU A 187 -0.93 -11.48 14.27
N VAL A 188 -1.39 -10.72 15.27
CA VAL A 188 -1.32 -11.12 16.69
C VAL A 188 -2.16 -12.38 16.98
N THR A 189 -3.29 -12.59 16.30
CA THR A 189 -4.10 -13.83 16.49
C THR A 189 -3.41 -15.12 16.02
N GLY A 190 -2.34 -15.02 15.22
CA GLY A 190 -1.70 -16.17 14.58
C GLY A 190 -2.35 -16.62 13.26
N LEU A 191 -3.17 -15.76 12.64
CA LEU A 191 -3.83 -16.06 11.35
C LEU A 191 -2.83 -16.45 10.25
N GLY A 192 -1.63 -15.88 10.25
CA GLY A 192 -0.62 -16.23 9.25
C GLY A 192 -0.21 -17.69 9.29
N LYS A 193 -0.09 -18.26 10.50
CA LYS A 193 0.19 -19.69 10.63
C LYS A 193 -0.99 -20.53 10.17
N PHE A 194 -2.23 -20.09 10.41
CA PHE A 194 -3.42 -20.74 9.85
C PHE A 194 -3.39 -20.78 8.32
N PHE A 195 -3.07 -19.68 7.63
CA PHE A 195 -2.98 -19.68 6.16
C PHE A 195 -1.85 -20.56 5.62
N ILE A 196 -0.68 -20.56 6.27
CA ILE A 196 0.43 -21.44 5.88
C ILE A 196 0.07 -22.91 6.08
N ASP A 197 -0.52 -23.28 7.22
CA ASP A 197 -0.92 -24.66 7.50
C ASP A 197 -2.01 -25.13 6.52
N LEU A 198 -2.99 -24.27 6.24
CA LEU A 198 -4.04 -24.53 5.25
C LEU A 198 -3.44 -24.70 3.84
N ALA A 199 -2.58 -23.78 3.40
CA ALA A 199 -1.91 -23.88 2.10
C ALA A 199 -1.06 -25.16 1.99
N ASN A 200 -0.35 -25.56 3.04
CA ASN A 200 0.40 -26.82 3.10
C ASN A 200 -0.52 -28.03 2.90
N SER A 201 -1.68 -28.06 3.55
CA SER A 201 -2.62 -29.17 3.41
C SER A 201 -3.19 -29.30 1.98
N ILE A 202 -3.36 -28.18 1.28
CA ILE A 202 -3.92 -28.12 -0.09
C ILE A 202 -2.86 -28.48 -1.13
N ALA A 203 -1.66 -27.90 -1.02
CA ALA A 203 -0.69 -27.87 -2.11
C ALA A 203 0.68 -28.51 -1.78
N GLY A 204 0.97 -28.80 -0.51
CA GLY A 204 2.27 -29.28 -0.05
C GLY A 204 2.67 -30.64 -0.65
N TRP A 205 1.70 -31.47 -1.03
CA TRP A 205 1.92 -32.78 -1.66
C TRP A 205 2.31 -32.70 -3.14
N ALA A 206 2.01 -31.58 -3.80
CA ALA A 206 2.23 -31.44 -5.23
C ALA A 206 3.74 -31.35 -5.55
N SER A 207 4.13 -31.66 -6.78
CA SER A 207 5.50 -31.38 -7.26
C SER A 207 5.79 -29.89 -7.09
N GLY A 208 6.88 -29.59 -6.39
CA GLY A 208 7.24 -28.23 -5.99
C GLY A 208 6.44 -27.67 -4.81
N GLY A 209 5.79 -28.53 -4.00
CA GLY A 209 4.81 -28.19 -2.96
C GLY A 209 5.08 -26.92 -2.17
N PRO A 210 6.22 -26.75 -1.47
CA PRO A 210 6.54 -25.56 -0.69
C PRO A 210 6.43 -24.24 -1.45
N ALA A 211 6.73 -24.20 -2.75
CA ALA A 211 6.60 -23.00 -3.56
C ALA A 211 5.13 -22.72 -3.93
N LYS A 212 4.31 -23.75 -4.15
CA LYS A 212 2.85 -23.59 -4.32
C LYS A 212 2.17 -23.17 -3.02
N VAL A 213 2.66 -23.68 -1.89
CA VAL A 213 2.26 -23.24 -0.56
C VAL A 213 2.56 -21.76 -0.39
N ALA A 214 3.77 -21.32 -0.74
CA ALA A 214 4.13 -19.90 -0.75
C ALA A 214 3.16 -19.06 -1.60
N VAL A 215 2.86 -19.50 -2.83
CA VAL A 215 1.91 -18.80 -3.71
C VAL A 215 0.54 -18.61 -3.04
N LEU A 216 -0.02 -19.67 -2.44
CA LEU A 216 -1.33 -19.59 -1.77
C LEU A 216 -1.28 -18.79 -0.47
N SER A 217 -0.35 -19.11 0.43
CA SER A 217 -0.29 -18.47 1.74
C SER A 217 0.04 -16.99 1.64
N SER A 218 0.95 -16.62 0.74
CA SER A 218 1.36 -15.23 0.55
C SER A 218 0.32 -14.46 -0.25
N GLY A 219 -0.42 -15.11 -1.15
CA GLY A 219 -1.61 -14.52 -1.76
C GLY A 219 -2.66 -14.15 -0.71
N LEU A 220 -3.05 -15.09 0.15
CA LEU A 220 -4.02 -14.87 1.24
C LEU A 220 -3.53 -13.81 2.24
N MET A 221 -2.27 -13.90 2.69
CA MET A 221 -1.68 -12.93 3.61
C MET A 221 -1.53 -11.53 2.99
N GLY A 222 -1.26 -11.46 1.69
CA GLY A 222 -1.14 -10.19 0.97
C GLY A 222 -2.45 -9.42 0.94
N THR A 223 -3.59 -10.11 0.89
CA THR A 223 -4.91 -9.46 0.98
C THR A 223 -5.07 -8.70 2.30
N VAL A 224 -4.44 -9.17 3.38
CA VAL A 224 -4.57 -8.59 4.72
C VAL A 224 -3.51 -7.53 4.97
N SER A 225 -2.25 -7.83 4.64
CA SER A 225 -1.12 -6.95 4.97
C SER A 225 -1.02 -5.75 4.03
N GLY A 226 -1.52 -5.87 2.79
CA GLY A 226 -1.51 -4.80 1.80
C GLY A 226 -0.13 -4.24 1.46
N SER A 227 0.94 -5.02 1.69
CA SER A 227 2.34 -4.61 1.48
C SER A 227 3.17 -5.79 0.99
N SER A 228 3.76 -5.68 -0.21
CA SER A 228 4.63 -6.73 -0.76
C SER A 228 5.78 -7.05 0.20
N VAL A 229 6.50 -6.02 0.67
CA VAL A 229 7.72 -6.18 1.44
C VAL A 229 7.42 -6.77 2.82
N ALA A 230 6.38 -6.28 3.51
CA ALA A 230 5.99 -6.82 4.80
C ALA A 230 5.55 -8.28 4.69
N ASN A 231 4.82 -8.61 3.62
CA ASN A 231 4.39 -9.98 3.35
C ASN A 231 5.60 -10.89 3.07
N VAL A 232 6.55 -10.49 2.22
CA VAL A 232 7.80 -11.25 1.97
C VAL A 232 8.57 -11.49 3.28
N VAL A 233 8.65 -10.49 4.16
CA VAL A 233 9.32 -10.65 5.46
C VAL A 233 8.54 -11.58 6.39
N GLY A 234 7.21 -11.46 6.40
CA GLY A 234 6.31 -12.28 7.21
C GLY A 234 6.28 -13.75 6.77
N THR A 235 5.63 -14.04 5.64
CA THR A 235 5.45 -15.42 5.13
C THR A 235 6.76 -16.00 4.62
N GLY A 236 7.60 -15.20 3.98
CA GLY A 236 8.89 -15.62 3.43
C GLY A 236 9.88 -16.13 4.47
N SER A 237 9.79 -15.67 5.71
CA SER A 237 10.62 -16.18 6.81
C SER A 237 10.45 -17.69 7.05
N LEU A 238 9.30 -18.25 6.66
CA LEU A 238 9.00 -19.68 6.78
C LEU A 238 9.05 -20.40 5.42
N THR A 239 8.43 -19.81 4.39
CA THR A 239 8.29 -20.46 3.08
C THR A 239 9.62 -20.54 2.31
N ILE A 240 10.49 -19.52 2.39
CA ILE A 240 11.79 -19.51 1.70
C ILE A 240 12.72 -20.62 2.22
N PRO A 241 12.92 -20.79 3.54
CA PRO A 241 13.65 -21.94 4.05
C PRO A 241 13.06 -23.29 3.63
N MET A 242 11.72 -23.42 3.61
CA MET A 242 11.05 -24.65 3.17
C MET A 242 11.34 -24.97 1.70
N MET A 243 11.26 -23.97 0.82
CA MET A 243 11.61 -24.11 -0.60
C MET A 243 13.07 -24.52 -0.78
N LYS A 244 13.99 -23.85 -0.07
CA LYS A 244 15.42 -24.17 -0.13
C LYS A 244 15.72 -25.59 0.37
N LYS A 245 15.09 -26.03 1.46
CA LYS A 245 15.26 -27.38 2.01
C LYS A 245 14.79 -28.46 1.04
N LEU A 246 13.79 -28.17 0.20
CA LEU A 246 13.36 -29.09 -0.85
C LEU A 246 14.34 -29.17 -2.03
N GLY A 247 15.14 -28.14 -2.27
CA GLY A 247 16.13 -28.08 -3.35
C GLY A 247 15.92 -26.94 -4.35
N TYR A 248 14.99 -26.01 -4.12
CA TYR A 248 14.90 -24.81 -4.97
C TYR A 248 16.16 -23.94 -4.83
N HIS A 249 16.64 -23.42 -5.96
CA HIS A 249 17.73 -22.46 -5.96
C HIS A 249 17.36 -21.20 -5.16
N LYS A 250 18.29 -20.67 -4.35
CA LYS A 250 18.05 -19.54 -3.44
C LYS A 250 17.41 -18.31 -4.10
N ASN A 251 17.90 -17.92 -5.28
CA ASN A 251 17.33 -16.77 -6.02
C ASN A 251 15.91 -17.05 -6.54
N PHE A 252 15.56 -18.31 -6.81
CA PHE A 252 14.21 -18.67 -7.25
C PHE A 252 13.26 -18.71 -6.05
N ALA A 253 13.68 -19.28 -4.92
CA ALA A 253 12.88 -19.30 -3.69
C ALA A 253 12.51 -17.88 -3.22
N GLY A 254 13.48 -16.95 -3.21
CA GLY A 254 13.20 -15.54 -2.90
C GLY A 254 12.30 -14.86 -3.94
N ALA A 255 12.37 -15.28 -5.21
CA ALA A 255 11.58 -14.72 -6.30
C ALA A 255 10.11 -15.18 -6.27
N VAL A 256 9.86 -16.45 -5.96
CA VAL A 256 8.50 -16.99 -5.78
C VAL A 256 7.78 -16.23 -4.69
N GLU A 257 8.44 -16.06 -3.54
CA GLU A 257 7.86 -15.32 -2.42
C GLU A 257 7.57 -13.87 -2.81
N ALA A 258 8.53 -13.18 -3.44
CA ALA A 258 8.34 -11.81 -3.89
C ALA A 258 7.17 -11.67 -4.87
N ALA A 259 7.10 -12.51 -5.91
CA ALA A 259 6.02 -12.48 -6.88
C ALA A 259 4.65 -12.77 -6.24
N ALA A 260 4.56 -13.79 -5.39
CA ALA A 260 3.31 -14.13 -4.69
C ALA A 260 2.87 -13.02 -3.74
N SER A 261 3.80 -12.45 -2.97
CA SER A 261 3.52 -11.36 -2.04
C SER A 261 3.08 -10.08 -2.73
N THR A 262 3.71 -9.74 -3.85
CA THR A 262 3.35 -8.59 -4.68
C THR A 262 1.96 -8.76 -5.31
N GLY A 263 1.65 -9.94 -5.84
CA GLY A 263 0.31 -10.24 -6.34
C GLY A 263 -0.77 -10.23 -5.27
N GLY A 264 -0.42 -10.52 -4.01
CA GLY A 264 -1.37 -10.50 -2.90
C GLY A 264 -2.01 -9.13 -2.68
N GLN A 265 -1.38 -8.04 -3.14
CA GLN A 265 -1.97 -6.70 -3.11
C GLN A 265 -3.10 -6.50 -4.13
N LEU A 266 -3.10 -7.29 -5.20
CA LEU A 266 -4.14 -7.30 -6.24
C LEU A 266 -5.32 -8.19 -5.85
N MET A 267 -5.10 -9.16 -4.97
CA MET A 267 -6.06 -10.20 -4.66
C MET A 267 -7.18 -9.69 -3.72
N PRO A 268 -8.46 -9.80 -4.13
CA PRO A 268 -9.61 -9.70 -3.23
C PRO A 268 -9.51 -10.60 -1.99
N PRO A 269 -10.13 -10.26 -0.84
CA PRO A 269 -11.22 -9.29 -0.72
C PRO A 269 -10.86 -7.96 -0.03
N VAL A 270 -9.66 -7.86 0.56
CA VAL A 270 -9.22 -6.66 1.30
C VAL A 270 -8.19 -5.84 0.50
N MET A 271 -7.41 -6.51 -0.36
CA MET A 271 -6.44 -5.88 -1.26
C MET A 271 -5.43 -4.95 -0.52
N GLY A 272 -4.54 -4.30 -1.28
CA GLY A 272 -3.64 -3.27 -0.72
C GLY A 272 -4.37 -1.97 -0.34
N ALA A 273 -3.76 -1.18 0.56
CA ALA A 273 -4.30 0.13 0.98
C ALA A 273 -4.55 1.08 -0.22
N ALA A 274 -3.77 0.95 -1.28
CA ALA A 274 -3.92 1.66 -2.54
C ALA A 274 -5.24 1.38 -3.28
N ALA A 275 -5.85 0.19 -3.12
CA ALA A 275 -7.14 -0.12 -3.74
C ALA A 275 -8.27 0.77 -3.16
N PHE A 276 -8.18 1.14 -1.89
CA PHE A 276 -9.13 2.07 -1.31
C PHE A 276 -8.92 3.51 -1.78
N LEU A 277 -7.66 3.93 -1.97
CA LEU A 277 -7.40 5.20 -2.64
C LEU A 277 -7.99 5.19 -4.05
N MET A 278 -7.88 4.06 -4.77
CA MET A 278 -8.47 3.95 -6.09
C MET A 278 -9.98 4.15 -6.08
N ALA A 279 -10.69 3.50 -5.16
CA ALA A 279 -12.13 3.71 -5.01
C ALA A 279 -12.48 5.20 -4.83
N GLU A 280 -11.70 5.92 -4.01
CA GLU A 280 -11.90 7.36 -3.76
C GLU A 280 -11.57 8.23 -4.98
N PHE A 281 -10.44 7.97 -5.66
CA PHE A 281 -10.03 8.72 -6.85
C PHE A 281 -10.99 8.51 -8.04
N VAL A 282 -11.44 7.27 -8.22
CA VAL A 282 -12.37 6.90 -9.31
C VAL A 282 -13.81 7.31 -8.97
N GLY A 283 -14.13 7.48 -7.69
CA GLY A 283 -15.48 7.83 -7.23
C GLY A 283 -16.47 6.67 -7.30
N VAL A 284 -16.00 5.43 -7.11
CA VAL A 284 -16.83 4.21 -7.14
C VAL A 284 -16.78 3.48 -5.80
N PRO A 285 -17.83 2.73 -5.42
CA PRO A 285 -17.79 1.86 -4.26
C PRO A 285 -16.60 0.90 -4.31
N TYR A 286 -15.95 0.69 -3.16
CA TYR A 286 -14.80 -0.22 -3.04
C TYR A 286 -15.10 -1.64 -3.56
N VAL A 287 -16.33 -2.12 -3.39
CA VAL A 287 -16.74 -3.45 -3.89
C VAL A 287 -16.60 -3.59 -5.41
N ASP A 288 -16.72 -2.49 -6.16
CA ASP A 288 -16.58 -2.54 -7.62
C ASP A 288 -15.12 -2.66 -8.03
N ILE A 289 -14.19 -2.08 -7.25
CA ILE A 289 -12.75 -2.33 -7.39
C ILE A 289 -12.44 -3.80 -7.10
N VAL A 290 -13.03 -4.37 -6.04
CA VAL A 290 -12.84 -5.78 -5.66
C VAL A 290 -13.33 -6.73 -6.75
N LYS A 291 -14.52 -6.48 -7.32
CA LYS A 291 -15.06 -7.27 -8.44
C LYS A 291 -14.14 -7.17 -9.65
N ALA A 292 -13.73 -5.97 -10.02
CA ALA A 292 -12.86 -5.73 -11.17
C ALA A 292 -11.49 -6.42 -11.03
N ALA A 293 -10.96 -6.53 -9.81
CA ALA A 293 -9.68 -7.18 -9.55
C ALA A 293 -9.76 -8.73 -9.52
N ALA A 294 -10.95 -9.34 -9.37
CA ALA A 294 -11.08 -10.76 -9.12
C ALA A 294 -10.53 -11.64 -10.26
N ILE A 295 -10.98 -11.44 -11.50
CA ILE A 295 -10.50 -12.21 -12.66
C ILE A 295 -9.01 -11.94 -12.92
N PRO A 296 -8.56 -10.67 -13.03
CA PRO A 296 -7.14 -10.34 -13.19
C PRO A 296 -6.23 -10.95 -12.11
N ALA A 297 -6.65 -10.96 -10.85
CA ALA A 297 -5.87 -11.55 -9.76
C ALA A 297 -5.78 -13.09 -9.91
N LEU A 298 -6.87 -13.77 -10.24
CA LEU A 298 -6.85 -15.22 -10.46
C LEU A 298 -5.92 -15.61 -11.61
N LEU A 299 -5.97 -14.88 -12.73
CA LEU A 299 -5.08 -15.10 -13.88
C LEU A 299 -3.60 -14.88 -13.49
N TYR A 300 -3.32 -13.83 -12.71
CA TYR A 300 -1.97 -13.59 -12.19
C TYR A 300 -1.45 -14.76 -11.35
N PHE A 301 -2.23 -15.19 -10.35
CA PHE A 301 -1.83 -16.27 -9.45
C PHE A 301 -1.74 -17.62 -10.18
N LEU A 302 -2.58 -17.85 -11.18
CA LEU A 302 -2.45 -19.01 -12.07
C LEU A 302 -1.13 -18.97 -12.84
N GLY A 303 -0.74 -17.81 -13.39
CA GLY A 303 0.55 -17.62 -14.06
C GLY A 303 1.74 -17.93 -13.15
N VAL A 304 1.75 -17.36 -11.93
CA VAL A 304 2.80 -17.64 -10.94
C VAL A 304 2.81 -19.12 -10.55
N TRP A 305 1.63 -19.72 -10.34
CA TRP A 305 1.49 -21.13 -9.99
C TRP A 305 2.05 -22.06 -11.06
N LEU A 306 1.74 -21.80 -12.34
CA LEU A 306 2.26 -22.56 -13.47
C LEU A 306 3.78 -22.40 -13.59
N GLY A 307 4.30 -21.17 -13.44
CA GLY A 307 5.75 -20.91 -13.43
C GLY A 307 6.48 -21.73 -12.37
N VAL A 308 5.95 -21.76 -11.14
CA VAL A 308 6.46 -22.61 -10.06
C VAL A 308 6.34 -24.09 -10.40
N HIS A 309 5.22 -24.52 -10.99
CA HIS A 309 5.01 -25.91 -11.33
C HIS A 309 6.02 -26.43 -12.36
N PHE A 310 6.24 -25.67 -13.44
CA PHE A 310 7.19 -26.05 -14.48
C PHE A 310 8.63 -25.98 -14.00
N GLU A 311 8.99 -25.02 -13.15
CA GLU A 311 10.32 -24.99 -12.50
C GLU A 311 10.54 -26.25 -11.64
N ALA A 312 9.53 -26.66 -10.87
CA ALA A 312 9.61 -27.86 -10.04
C ALA A 312 9.80 -29.12 -10.88
N LYS A 313 9.08 -29.23 -11.99
CA LYS A 313 9.18 -30.36 -12.93
C LYS A 313 10.55 -30.40 -13.60
N ARG A 314 11.08 -29.26 -14.05
CA ARG A 314 12.40 -29.15 -14.66
C ARG A 314 13.52 -29.58 -13.71
N ASN A 315 13.38 -29.30 -12.43
CA ASN A 315 14.36 -29.67 -11.40
C ASN A 315 14.02 -30.98 -10.67
N HIS A 316 13.06 -31.76 -11.17
CA HIS A 316 12.62 -33.04 -10.58
C HIS A 316 12.25 -32.98 -9.08
N LEU A 317 11.73 -31.84 -8.62
CA LEU A 317 11.36 -31.62 -7.22
C LEU A 317 10.04 -32.33 -6.87
N LYS A 318 10.08 -33.15 -5.81
CA LYS A 318 8.91 -33.89 -5.30
C LYS A 318 8.19 -33.11 -4.21
N GLY A 319 6.92 -33.44 -3.98
CA GLY A 319 6.15 -32.87 -2.87
C GLY A 319 6.43 -33.56 -1.54
N ILE A 320 5.85 -33.04 -0.47
CA ILE A 320 5.89 -33.65 0.85
C ILE A 320 4.93 -34.86 0.87
N PRO A 321 5.32 -36.03 1.42
CA PRO A 321 4.40 -37.16 1.58
C PRO A 321 3.12 -36.75 2.29
N ARG A 322 1.97 -37.24 1.80
CA ARG A 322 0.64 -36.82 2.28
C ARG A 322 0.44 -37.12 3.78
N GLU A 323 1.08 -38.15 4.33
CA GLU A 323 0.97 -38.48 5.75
C GLU A 323 1.65 -37.45 6.67
N LYS A 324 2.60 -36.66 6.15
CA LYS A 324 3.32 -35.63 6.90
C LYS A 324 2.64 -34.26 6.82
N LEU A 325 1.56 -34.14 6.04
CA LEU A 325 0.84 -32.89 5.89
C LEU A 325 -0.21 -32.71 6.99
N PRO A 326 -0.42 -31.48 7.47
CA PRO A 326 -1.47 -31.22 8.45
C PRO A 326 -2.85 -31.48 7.82
N LYS A 327 -3.78 -32.05 8.59
CA LYS A 327 -5.13 -32.36 8.09
C LYS A 327 -6.01 -31.11 8.12
N ILE A 328 -6.72 -30.84 7.03
CA ILE A 328 -7.65 -29.70 6.91
C ILE A 328 -8.66 -29.67 8.06
N SER A 329 -9.23 -30.82 8.42
CA SER A 329 -10.23 -30.91 9.50
C SER A 329 -9.67 -30.49 10.86
N GLU A 330 -8.39 -30.79 11.14
CA GLU A 330 -7.73 -30.41 12.40
C GLU A 330 -7.44 -28.90 12.39
N ILE A 331 -6.92 -28.37 11.28
CA ILE A 331 -6.64 -26.94 11.10
C ILE A 331 -7.92 -26.11 11.27
N LEU A 332 -9.02 -26.49 10.60
CA LEU A 332 -10.30 -25.78 10.66
C LEU A 332 -10.90 -25.83 12.07
N LYS A 333 -10.81 -26.99 12.75
CA LYS A 333 -11.27 -27.11 14.14
C LYS A 333 -10.45 -26.21 15.07
N GLU A 334 -9.13 -26.21 14.94
CA GLU A 334 -8.24 -25.50 15.86
C GLU A 334 -8.16 -23.99 15.63
N ARG A 335 -8.22 -23.54 14.37
CA ARG A 335 -7.94 -22.13 14.00
C ARG A 335 -8.91 -21.55 12.96
N GLY A 336 -9.85 -22.32 12.43
CA GLY A 336 -10.80 -21.83 11.42
C GLY A 336 -11.63 -20.64 11.90
N HIS A 337 -11.87 -20.51 13.21
CA HIS A 337 -12.57 -19.37 13.80
C HIS A 337 -11.82 -18.03 13.62
N LEU A 338 -10.50 -18.05 13.38
CA LEU A 338 -9.72 -16.84 13.10
C LEU A 338 -10.02 -16.22 11.73
N ALA A 339 -10.64 -16.98 10.81
CA ALA A 339 -11.03 -16.47 9.50
C ALA A 339 -12.37 -15.70 9.52
N ILE A 340 -13.17 -15.82 10.58
CA ILE A 340 -14.49 -15.20 10.70
C ILE A 340 -14.45 -13.67 10.45
N PRO A 341 -13.51 -12.89 11.02
CA PRO A 341 -13.45 -11.44 10.77
C PRO A 341 -13.24 -11.10 9.28
N LEU A 342 -12.50 -11.93 8.55
CA LEU A 342 -12.30 -11.74 7.10
C LEU A 342 -13.58 -12.06 6.32
N ILE A 343 -14.33 -13.08 6.71
CA ILE A 343 -15.61 -13.39 6.05
C ILE A 343 -16.61 -12.24 6.28
N VAL A 344 -16.67 -11.74 7.52
CA VAL A 344 -17.58 -10.65 7.88
C VAL A 344 -17.20 -9.34 7.18
N ILE A 345 -15.91 -9.02 7.05
CA ILE A 345 -15.51 -7.80 6.35
C ILE A 345 -15.92 -7.85 4.88
N VAL A 346 -15.76 -9.00 4.19
CA VAL A 346 -16.26 -9.18 2.82
C VAL A 346 -17.76 -8.99 2.77
N TYR A 347 -18.49 -9.66 3.66
CA TYR A 347 -19.95 -9.59 3.70
C TYR A 347 -20.45 -8.15 3.86
N LEU A 348 -19.87 -7.38 4.78
CA LEU A 348 -20.24 -5.99 5.02
C LEU A 348 -19.96 -5.12 3.79
N LEU A 349 -18.82 -5.30 3.14
CA LEU A 349 -18.46 -4.54 1.93
C LEU A 349 -19.40 -4.88 0.75
N VAL A 350 -19.74 -6.16 0.58
CA VAL A 350 -20.65 -6.61 -0.50
C VAL A 350 -22.09 -6.14 -0.26
N THR A 351 -22.51 -6.04 1.00
CA THR A 351 -23.84 -5.52 1.38
C THR A 351 -23.92 -3.99 1.40
N GLY A 352 -22.85 -3.28 1.01
CA GLY A 352 -22.85 -1.83 0.82
C GLY A 352 -22.48 -1.00 2.06
N TYR A 353 -21.97 -1.63 3.13
CA TYR A 353 -21.43 -0.86 4.25
C TYR A 353 -20.13 -0.16 3.87
N THR A 354 -19.89 1.01 4.46
CA THR A 354 -18.65 1.77 4.27
C THR A 354 -17.42 0.96 4.71
N PRO A 355 -16.25 1.08 4.03
CA PRO A 355 -15.02 0.42 4.44
C PRO A 355 -14.61 0.68 5.90
N MET A 356 -14.84 1.91 6.40
CA MET A 356 -14.55 2.29 7.78
C MET A 356 -15.33 1.44 8.80
N ARG A 357 -16.64 1.29 8.60
CA ARG A 357 -17.50 0.44 9.45
C ARG A 357 -17.12 -1.04 9.34
N ALA A 358 -16.82 -1.52 8.14
CA ALA A 358 -16.42 -2.90 7.93
C ALA A 358 -15.13 -3.26 8.69
N ALA A 359 -14.10 -2.40 8.60
CA ALA A 359 -12.85 -2.55 9.34
C ALA A 359 -13.06 -2.48 10.86
N LEU A 360 -13.88 -1.54 11.35
CA LEU A 360 -14.19 -1.41 12.77
C LEU A 360 -14.81 -2.69 13.34
N VAL A 361 -15.83 -3.25 12.68
CA VAL A 361 -16.47 -4.51 13.10
C VAL A 361 -15.47 -5.66 13.05
N ALA A 362 -14.64 -5.72 12.01
CA ALA A 362 -13.64 -6.77 11.86
C ALA A 362 -12.54 -6.72 12.94
N ILE A 363 -12.13 -5.52 13.40
CA ILE A 363 -11.21 -5.36 14.54
C ILE A 363 -11.82 -5.99 15.79
N PHE A 364 -13.04 -5.61 16.16
CA PHE A 364 -13.70 -6.16 17.35
C PHE A 364 -13.88 -7.68 17.26
N LEU A 365 -14.32 -8.16 16.09
CA LEU A 365 -14.46 -9.60 15.85
C LEU A 365 -13.13 -10.34 15.92
N SER A 366 -12.01 -9.75 15.48
CA SER A 366 -10.70 -10.41 15.58
C SER A 366 -10.32 -10.74 17.03
N ILE A 367 -10.64 -9.83 17.96
CA ILE A 367 -10.38 -10.00 19.39
C ILE A 367 -11.36 -11.03 20.00
N ILE A 368 -12.65 -10.93 19.65
CA ILE A 368 -13.69 -11.86 20.13
C ILE A 368 -13.42 -13.28 19.65
N CYS A 369 -13.22 -13.47 18.34
CA CYS A 369 -12.95 -14.77 17.74
C CYS A 369 -11.69 -15.40 18.31
N SER A 370 -10.60 -14.63 18.45
CA SER A 370 -9.37 -15.10 19.11
C SER A 370 -9.64 -15.68 20.50
N SER A 371 -10.57 -15.08 21.25
CA SER A 371 -10.88 -15.46 22.64
C SER A 371 -11.70 -16.75 22.79
N LEU A 372 -12.28 -17.27 21.68
CA LEU A 372 -13.12 -18.48 21.65
C LEU A 372 -12.35 -19.76 22.02
N ARG A 373 -11.03 -19.80 21.77
CA ARG A 373 -10.17 -20.94 22.13
C ARG A 373 -8.98 -20.51 22.97
N LYS A 374 -8.63 -21.32 23.97
CA LYS A 374 -7.46 -21.08 24.83
C LYS A 374 -6.15 -21.00 24.03
N SER A 375 -6.02 -21.76 22.95
CA SER A 375 -4.82 -21.79 22.10
C SER A 375 -4.59 -20.53 21.26
N THR A 376 -5.64 -19.75 21.01
CA THR A 376 -5.59 -18.55 20.16
C THR A 376 -5.90 -17.26 20.93
N ARG A 377 -6.24 -17.36 22.22
CA ARG A 377 -6.71 -16.24 23.05
C ARG A 377 -5.59 -15.23 23.28
N MET A 378 -5.84 -13.99 22.91
CA MET A 378 -4.96 -12.87 23.26
C MET A 378 -4.99 -12.59 24.76
N LYS A 379 -3.82 -12.35 25.34
CA LYS A 379 -3.66 -11.75 26.66
C LYS A 379 -4.07 -10.28 26.59
N PRO A 380 -4.54 -9.66 27.69
CA PRO A 380 -4.89 -8.24 27.70
C PRO A 380 -3.75 -7.33 27.21
N ILE A 381 -2.50 -7.66 27.56
CA ILE A 381 -1.32 -6.91 27.08
C ILE A 381 -1.13 -7.02 25.57
N GLU A 382 -1.49 -8.14 24.94
CA GLU A 382 -1.42 -8.33 23.50
C GLU A 382 -2.47 -7.50 22.77
N ILE A 383 -3.63 -7.27 23.40
CA ILE A 383 -4.66 -6.37 22.88
C ILE A 383 -4.15 -4.93 22.84
N VAL A 384 -3.51 -4.47 23.92
CA VAL A 384 -2.91 -3.13 24.01
C VAL A 384 -1.73 -3.00 23.03
N ASN A 385 -0.87 -4.01 22.95
CA ASN A 385 0.23 -4.04 21.97
C ASN A 385 -0.28 -4.04 20.52
N GLY A 386 -1.48 -4.57 20.26
CA GLY A 386 -2.15 -4.50 18.97
C GLY A 386 -2.40 -3.05 18.52
N LEU A 387 -2.88 -2.19 19.44
CA LEU A 387 -3.05 -0.75 19.18
C LEU A 387 -1.72 -0.10 18.82
N GLU A 388 -0.67 -0.36 19.61
CA GLU A 388 0.65 0.18 19.34
C GLU A 388 1.20 -0.29 17.98
N LYS A 389 1.08 -1.58 17.66
CA LYS A 389 1.50 -2.15 16.37
C LYS A 389 0.75 -1.53 15.20
N GLY A 390 -0.57 -1.35 15.31
CA GLY A 390 -1.39 -0.72 14.28
C GLY A 390 -0.96 0.72 14.01
N ALA A 391 -0.81 1.53 15.05
CA ALA A 391 -0.32 2.91 14.93
C ALA A 391 1.07 2.99 14.28
N LYS A 392 2.01 2.14 14.70
CA LYS A 392 3.37 2.09 14.12
C LYS A 392 3.34 1.63 12.65
N GLY A 393 2.50 0.64 12.34
CA GLY A 393 2.33 0.13 10.97
C GLY A 393 1.74 1.18 10.02
N ALA A 394 0.90 2.08 10.54
CA ALA A 394 0.26 3.12 9.73
C ALA A 394 1.20 4.26 9.32
N LEU A 395 2.34 4.46 10.01
CA LEU A 395 3.24 5.60 9.75
C LEU A 395 3.77 5.63 8.33
N GLY A 396 4.12 4.48 7.76
CA GLY A 396 4.60 4.37 6.39
C GLY A 396 3.59 4.89 5.38
N VAL A 397 2.33 4.49 5.53
CA VAL A 397 1.24 4.91 4.66
C VAL A 397 0.86 6.38 4.89
N LEU A 398 0.80 6.81 6.15
CA LEU A 398 0.48 8.18 6.54
C LEU A 398 1.46 9.21 5.95
N VAL A 399 2.76 9.00 6.15
CA VAL A 399 3.81 9.91 5.66
C VAL A 399 3.85 9.88 4.13
N ALA A 400 3.67 8.70 3.53
CA ALA A 400 3.54 8.55 2.08
C ALA A 400 2.34 9.36 1.53
N CYS A 401 1.18 9.29 2.16
CA CYS A 401 -0.01 10.05 1.76
C CYS A 401 0.20 11.57 1.90
N ALA A 402 0.80 12.04 3.00
CA ALA A 402 1.09 13.47 3.19
C ALA A 402 2.02 14.01 2.09
N SER A 403 3.08 13.26 1.75
CA SER A 403 4.01 13.62 0.68
C SER A 403 3.41 13.48 -0.71
N ALA A 404 2.54 12.51 -0.93
CA ALA A 404 1.79 12.41 -2.17
C ALA A 404 0.82 13.59 -2.34
N GLY A 405 0.28 14.13 -1.24
CA GLY A 405 -0.49 15.38 -1.25
C GLY A 405 0.33 16.59 -1.71
N ILE A 406 1.63 16.65 -1.44
CA ILE A 406 2.52 17.68 -2.02
C ILE A 406 2.57 17.54 -3.55
N ILE A 407 2.74 16.31 -4.05
CA ILE A 407 2.81 16.01 -5.48
C ILE A 407 1.49 16.37 -6.16
N ILE A 408 0.35 15.91 -5.64
CA ILE A 408 -0.97 16.23 -6.17
C ILE A 408 -1.18 17.74 -6.19
N GLY A 409 -0.92 18.44 -5.08
CA GLY A 409 -1.15 19.88 -5.02
C GLY A 409 -0.32 20.65 -6.04
N VAL A 410 0.93 20.24 -6.29
CA VAL A 410 1.71 20.82 -7.40
C VAL A 410 1.09 20.47 -8.75
N VAL A 411 0.74 19.20 -8.99
CA VAL A 411 0.16 18.76 -10.28
C VAL A 411 -1.13 19.51 -10.58
N THR A 412 -2.05 19.59 -9.62
CA THR A 412 -3.33 20.29 -9.72
C THR A 412 -3.11 21.78 -9.98
N LYS A 413 -2.20 22.42 -9.24
CA LYS A 413 -1.98 23.88 -9.38
C LYS A 413 -1.29 24.28 -10.68
N THR A 414 -0.48 23.40 -11.25
CA THR A 414 0.32 23.66 -12.47
C THR A 414 -0.30 23.09 -13.75
N GLY A 415 -1.28 22.18 -13.61
CA GLY A 415 -1.86 21.42 -14.72
C GLY A 415 -0.92 20.37 -15.30
N MET A 416 0.12 19.93 -14.56
CA MET A 416 1.17 19.05 -15.09
C MET A 416 0.60 17.72 -15.60
N GLY A 417 -0.38 17.12 -14.89
CA GLY A 417 -0.91 15.80 -15.23
C GLY A 417 -1.50 15.75 -16.64
N LEU A 418 -2.28 16.77 -17.02
CA LEU A 418 -2.84 16.88 -18.36
C LEU A 418 -1.77 17.12 -19.44
N LYS A 419 -0.71 17.87 -19.12
CA LYS A 419 0.40 18.15 -20.04
C LYS A 419 1.24 16.90 -20.32
N LEU A 420 1.62 16.17 -19.26
CA LEU A 420 2.35 14.91 -19.40
C LEU A 420 1.51 13.86 -20.13
N ALA A 421 0.21 13.80 -19.86
CA ALA A 421 -0.72 12.98 -20.61
C ALA A 421 -0.70 13.31 -22.11
N SER A 422 -0.79 14.60 -22.46
CA SER A 422 -0.71 15.06 -23.85
C SER A 422 0.63 14.69 -24.50
N SER A 423 1.73 14.80 -23.76
CA SER A 423 3.06 14.41 -24.23
C SER A 423 3.15 12.92 -24.55
N LEU A 424 2.60 12.07 -23.69
CA LEU A 424 2.58 10.62 -23.90
C LEU A 424 1.75 10.23 -25.13
N ILE A 425 0.66 10.96 -25.39
CA ILE A 425 -0.22 10.75 -26.56
C ILE A 425 0.46 11.23 -27.84
N GLU A 426 1.17 12.34 -27.79
CA GLU A 426 1.94 12.83 -28.93
C GLU A 426 3.04 11.83 -29.31
N LEU A 427 3.78 11.32 -28.31
CA LEU A 427 4.79 10.27 -28.51
C LEU A 427 4.19 8.96 -29.05
N SER A 428 2.95 8.65 -28.69
CA SER A 428 2.24 7.45 -29.17
C SER A 428 1.60 7.62 -30.55
N GLY A 429 1.57 8.84 -31.08
CA GLY A 429 0.81 9.18 -32.30
C GLY A 429 -0.70 8.97 -32.14
N GLY A 430 -1.22 8.99 -30.90
CA GLY A 430 -2.63 8.71 -30.59
C GLY A 430 -3.01 7.22 -30.62
N ALA A 431 -2.07 6.30 -30.89
CA ALA A 431 -2.37 4.88 -30.94
C ALA A 431 -2.46 4.27 -29.52
N LEU A 432 -3.44 3.37 -29.31
CA LEU A 432 -3.71 2.77 -28.00
C LEU A 432 -2.52 1.97 -27.44
N LEU A 433 -1.98 1.02 -28.22
CA LEU A 433 -0.91 0.13 -27.73
C LEU A 433 0.38 0.87 -27.37
N PRO A 434 0.91 1.81 -28.19
CA PRO A 434 2.06 2.62 -27.79
C PRO A 434 1.76 3.51 -26.57
N SER A 435 0.54 4.05 -26.46
CA SER A 435 0.13 4.83 -25.27
C SER A 435 0.17 3.99 -23.99
N LEU A 436 -0.33 2.76 -24.05
CA LEU A 436 -0.24 1.79 -22.95
C LEU A 436 1.21 1.47 -22.60
N PHE A 437 2.07 1.26 -23.61
CA PHE A 437 3.48 1.00 -23.40
C PHE A 437 4.18 2.16 -22.68
N PHE A 438 4.01 3.40 -23.16
CA PHE A 438 4.63 4.56 -22.52
C PHE A 438 4.06 4.81 -21.11
N THR A 439 2.75 4.63 -20.92
CA THR A 439 2.10 4.74 -19.60
C THR A 439 2.64 3.69 -18.64
N MET A 440 2.82 2.44 -19.10
CA MET A 440 3.43 1.36 -18.33
C MET A 440 4.86 1.75 -17.90
N THR A 441 5.71 2.18 -18.84
CA THR A 441 7.09 2.57 -18.53
C THR A 441 7.11 3.73 -17.53
N THR A 442 6.28 4.75 -17.73
CA THR A 442 6.14 5.87 -16.80
C THR A 442 5.69 5.40 -15.42
N ALA A 443 4.69 4.52 -15.34
CA ALA A 443 4.18 4.00 -14.07
C ALA A 443 5.24 3.19 -13.31
N ILE A 444 6.01 2.33 -13.99
CA ILE A 444 7.10 1.58 -13.39
C ILE A 444 8.18 2.53 -12.87
N VAL A 445 8.64 3.48 -13.69
CA VAL A 445 9.71 4.42 -13.32
C VAL A 445 9.31 5.30 -12.14
N LEU A 446 8.10 5.87 -12.16
CA LEU A 446 7.59 6.70 -11.07
C LEU A 446 7.33 5.88 -9.79
N GLY A 447 6.96 4.61 -9.95
CA GLY A 447 6.68 3.70 -8.85
C GLY A 447 7.91 3.09 -8.19
N MET A 448 9.08 3.22 -8.80
CA MET A 448 10.31 2.59 -8.30
C MET A 448 10.73 3.15 -6.93
N GLY A 449 10.81 2.25 -5.95
CA GLY A 449 11.40 2.57 -4.64
C GLY A 449 10.48 3.33 -3.70
N VAL A 450 9.18 3.37 -4.00
CA VAL A 450 8.16 3.97 -3.13
C VAL A 450 7.11 2.93 -2.72
N PRO A 451 6.50 3.02 -1.53
CA PRO A 451 5.43 2.12 -1.11
C PRO A 451 4.23 2.16 -2.06
N THR A 452 3.50 1.04 -2.18
CA THR A 452 2.36 0.89 -3.11
C THR A 452 1.35 2.04 -3.05
N THR A 453 1.03 2.52 -1.84
CA THR A 453 0.09 3.62 -1.66
C THR A 453 0.59 4.92 -2.30
N ALA A 454 1.85 5.30 -2.04
CA ALA A 454 2.46 6.47 -2.69
C ALA A 454 2.57 6.26 -4.20
N ASN A 455 3.00 5.07 -4.61
CA ASN A 455 3.14 4.70 -6.00
C ASN A 455 1.83 4.91 -6.78
N TYR A 456 0.73 4.35 -6.27
CA TYR A 456 -0.58 4.51 -6.89
C TYR A 456 -0.99 5.99 -7.00
N VAL A 457 -0.79 6.79 -5.96
CA VAL A 457 -1.13 8.23 -6.02
C VAL A 457 -0.34 8.94 -7.12
N ILE A 458 0.97 8.71 -7.19
CA ILE A 458 1.84 9.34 -8.18
C ILE A 458 1.40 8.91 -9.59
N THR A 459 1.27 7.60 -9.81
CA THR A 459 0.98 7.05 -11.14
C THR A 459 -0.45 7.35 -11.61
N SER A 460 -1.44 7.37 -10.71
CA SER A 460 -2.81 7.79 -11.04
C SER A 460 -2.92 9.28 -11.33
N THR A 461 -2.12 10.12 -10.67
CA THR A 461 -2.15 11.57 -10.91
C THR A 461 -1.39 11.98 -12.17
N VAL A 462 -0.34 11.24 -12.52
CA VAL A 462 0.58 11.60 -13.61
C VAL A 462 0.35 10.79 -14.89
N ALA A 463 0.13 9.49 -14.78
CA ALA A 463 0.12 8.57 -15.93
C ALA A 463 -1.30 8.18 -16.36
N ALA A 464 -2.23 7.96 -15.42
CA ALA A 464 -3.61 7.58 -15.78
C ALA A 464 -4.31 8.58 -16.71
N PRO A 465 -4.14 9.92 -16.58
CA PRO A 465 -4.80 10.88 -17.47
C PRO A 465 -4.46 10.70 -18.95
N ALA A 466 -3.30 10.11 -19.28
CA ALA A 466 -2.93 9.79 -20.67
C ALA A 466 -3.89 8.78 -21.31
N LEU A 467 -4.27 7.76 -20.54
CA LEU A 467 -5.20 6.73 -21.00
C LEU A 467 -6.63 7.25 -21.06
N LEU A 468 -7.02 8.08 -20.09
CA LEU A 468 -8.35 8.69 -20.06
C LEU A 468 -8.59 9.57 -21.30
N GLN A 469 -7.59 10.34 -21.73
CA GLN A 469 -7.69 11.24 -22.88
C GLN A 469 -7.88 10.50 -24.21
N ILE A 470 -7.42 9.26 -24.33
CA ILE A 470 -7.61 8.42 -25.53
C ILE A 470 -8.84 7.50 -25.41
N GLY A 471 -9.71 7.73 -24.43
CA GLY A 471 -10.99 7.05 -24.28
C GLY A 471 -10.96 5.73 -23.50
N VAL A 472 -9.86 5.39 -22.82
CA VAL A 472 -9.83 4.22 -21.93
C VAL A 472 -10.77 4.47 -20.74
N PRO A 473 -11.64 3.50 -20.36
CA PRO A 473 -12.52 3.65 -19.20
C PRO A 473 -11.75 3.97 -17.92
N ILE A 474 -12.36 4.78 -17.03
CA ILE A 474 -11.69 5.30 -15.84
C ILE A 474 -11.13 4.17 -14.96
N LEU A 475 -11.95 3.17 -14.66
CA LEU A 475 -11.49 2.04 -13.84
C LEU A 475 -10.34 1.28 -14.51
N SER A 476 -10.42 1.03 -15.82
CA SER A 476 -9.36 0.34 -16.56
C SER A 476 -8.06 1.14 -16.53
N ALA A 477 -8.09 2.46 -16.74
CA ALA A 477 -6.91 3.32 -16.68
C ALA A 477 -6.26 3.31 -15.28
N HIS A 478 -7.07 3.40 -14.22
CA HIS A 478 -6.59 3.38 -12.84
C HIS A 478 -6.07 2.00 -12.43
N MET A 479 -6.74 0.91 -12.84
CA MET A 479 -6.27 -0.46 -12.66
C MET A 479 -4.95 -0.69 -13.41
N PHE A 480 -4.81 -0.16 -14.62
CA PHE A 480 -3.60 -0.29 -15.43
C PHE A 480 -2.38 0.30 -14.70
N VAL A 481 -2.46 1.56 -14.27
CA VAL A 481 -1.35 2.20 -13.54
C VAL A 481 -1.11 1.55 -12.17
N PHE A 482 -2.16 1.06 -11.51
CA PHE A 482 -2.04 0.35 -10.24
C PHE A 482 -1.27 -0.97 -10.37
N TYR A 483 -1.55 -1.75 -11.42
CA TYR A 483 -0.82 -2.97 -11.74
C TYR A 483 0.67 -2.71 -11.92
N PHE A 484 1.02 -1.75 -12.79
CA PHE A 484 2.42 -1.44 -13.06
C PHE A 484 3.12 -0.76 -11.89
N GLY A 485 2.38 -0.03 -11.07
CA GLY A 485 2.85 0.45 -9.78
C GLY A 485 3.26 -0.72 -8.88
N ILE A 486 2.36 -1.67 -8.62
CA ILE A 486 2.66 -2.84 -7.76
C ILE A 486 3.81 -3.68 -8.32
N ILE A 487 3.86 -3.91 -9.62
CA ILE A 487 4.88 -4.75 -10.26
C ILE A 487 6.28 -4.12 -10.24
N ALA A 488 6.39 -2.81 -10.00
CA ALA A 488 7.69 -2.18 -9.73
C ALA A 488 8.41 -2.81 -8.51
N ASP A 489 7.69 -3.41 -7.56
CA ASP A 489 8.27 -4.11 -6.40
C ASP A 489 9.04 -5.40 -6.74
N VAL A 490 8.82 -5.96 -7.93
CA VAL A 490 9.53 -7.15 -8.43
C VAL A 490 10.37 -6.87 -9.67
N THR A 491 10.32 -5.65 -10.21
CA THR A 491 11.01 -5.25 -11.44
C THR A 491 12.35 -4.57 -11.12
N PRO A 492 13.49 -5.12 -11.61
CA PRO A 492 14.78 -4.45 -11.50
C PRO A 492 14.77 -3.05 -12.15
N PRO A 493 15.58 -2.09 -11.67
CA PRO A 493 16.69 -2.25 -10.73
C PRO A 493 16.33 -2.10 -9.23
N VAL A 494 15.10 -1.74 -8.86
CA VAL A 494 14.77 -1.45 -7.45
C VAL A 494 14.11 -2.62 -6.73
N ALA A 495 13.16 -3.32 -7.36
CA ALA A 495 12.57 -4.59 -6.93
C ALA A 495 12.54 -4.85 -5.39
N LEU A 496 11.93 -3.94 -4.60
CA LEU A 496 12.03 -3.94 -3.13
C LEU A 496 11.61 -5.26 -2.49
N ALA A 497 10.53 -5.87 -2.98
CA ALA A 497 10.06 -7.16 -2.48
C ALA A 497 11.03 -8.28 -2.82
N ALA A 498 11.58 -8.27 -4.03
CA ALA A 498 12.60 -9.24 -4.43
C ALA A 498 13.90 -9.09 -3.63
N PHE A 499 14.25 -7.85 -3.24
CA PHE A 499 15.44 -7.58 -2.42
C PHE A 499 15.26 -8.07 -0.98
N ALA A 500 14.07 -7.88 -0.40
CA ALA A 500 13.71 -8.49 0.87
C ALA A 500 13.79 -10.04 0.80
N GLY A 501 13.23 -10.64 -0.26
CA GLY A 501 13.30 -12.08 -0.49
C GLY A 501 14.73 -12.59 -0.72
N ALA A 502 15.58 -11.80 -1.37
CA ALA A 502 17.00 -12.09 -1.51
C ALA A 502 17.73 -12.08 -0.16
N GLY A 503 17.41 -11.12 0.72
CA GLY A 503 17.94 -11.03 2.08
C GLY A 503 17.62 -12.27 2.92
N ILE A 504 16.41 -12.81 2.81
CA ILE A 504 15.99 -14.03 3.53
C ILE A 504 16.59 -15.29 2.89
N SER A 505 16.62 -15.36 1.56
CA SER A 505 17.13 -16.53 0.84
C SER A 505 18.66 -16.65 0.83
N GLY A 506 19.39 -15.56 1.08
CA GLY A 506 20.83 -15.45 0.86
C GLY A 506 21.21 -15.38 -0.62
N GLY A 507 20.25 -15.02 -1.47
CA GLY A 507 20.39 -14.89 -2.92
C GLY A 507 21.02 -13.55 -3.35
N ASN A 508 21.32 -13.42 -4.64
CA ASN A 508 21.70 -12.13 -5.22
C ASN A 508 20.45 -11.32 -5.55
N ALA A 509 20.36 -10.10 -5.03
CA ALA A 509 19.20 -9.22 -5.15
C ALA A 509 18.70 -9.02 -6.60
N LEU A 510 19.59 -8.68 -7.53
CA LEU A 510 19.22 -8.46 -8.93
C LEU A 510 18.77 -9.75 -9.63
N ARG A 511 19.46 -10.87 -9.40
CA ARG A 511 19.06 -12.16 -9.99
C ARG A 511 17.71 -12.64 -9.44
N THR A 512 17.44 -12.42 -8.15
CA THR A 512 16.13 -12.68 -7.54
C THR A 512 15.06 -11.79 -8.17
N GLY A 513 15.34 -10.49 -8.39
CA GLY A 513 14.44 -9.58 -9.08
C GLY A 513 14.11 -10.02 -10.50
N VAL A 514 15.11 -10.40 -11.30
CA VAL A 514 14.89 -10.93 -12.66
C VAL A 514 14.01 -12.18 -12.64
N ASN A 515 14.26 -13.11 -11.73
CA ASN A 515 13.41 -14.30 -11.59
C ASN A 515 11.99 -13.95 -11.14
N ALA A 516 11.82 -12.98 -10.25
CA ALA A 516 10.52 -12.53 -9.76
C ALA A 516 9.73 -11.88 -10.90
N SER A 517 10.36 -11.03 -11.70
CA SER A 517 9.75 -10.44 -12.91
C SER A 517 9.31 -11.50 -13.91
N LYS A 518 10.13 -12.54 -14.14
CA LYS A 518 9.76 -13.66 -15.02
C LYS A 518 8.57 -14.44 -14.50
N LEU A 519 8.49 -14.70 -13.20
CA LEU A 519 7.33 -15.35 -12.58
C LEU A 519 6.08 -14.47 -12.62
N ALA A 520 6.25 -13.16 -12.49
CA ALA A 520 5.19 -12.16 -12.53
C ALA A 520 4.80 -11.72 -13.95
N ILE A 521 5.27 -12.40 -15.02
CA ILE A 521 5.04 -11.99 -16.41
C ILE A 521 3.55 -11.80 -16.75
N ALA A 522 2.67 -12.60 -16.13
CA ALA A 522 1.23 -12.47 -16.28
C ALA A 522 0.73 -11.07 -15.91
N ALA A 523 1.29 -10.42 -14.88
CA ALA A 523 0.89 -9.07 -14.50
C ALA A 523 1.37 -7.97 -15.47
N PHE A 524 2.30 -8.28 -16.39
CA PHE A 524 2.65 -7.36 -17.47
C PHE A 524 1.67 -7.47 -18.64
N ILE A 525 1.02 -8.62 -18.82
CA ILE A 525 0.15 -8.90 -19.96
C ILE A 525 -1.30 -8.55 -19.64
N ILE A 526 -1.81 -9.00 -18.48
CA ILE A 526 -3.21 -8.84 -18.05
C ILE A 526 -3.72 -7.39 -18.17
N PRO A 527 -2.95 -6.33 -17.82
CA PRO A 527 -3.39 -4.95 -18.00
C PRO A 527 -3.69 -4.54 -19.42
N TYR A 528 -2.93 -5.02 -20.40
CA TYR A 528 -3.21 -4.75 -21.81
C TYR A 528 -4.51 -5.42 -22.24
N ILE A 529 -4.72 -6.66 -21.79
CA ILE A 529 -5.92 -7.42 -22.13
C ILE A 529 -7.16 -6.74 -21.57
N PHE A 530 -7.20 -6.37 -20.28
CA PHE A 530 -8.41 -5.75 -19.73
C PHE A 530 -8.66 -4.31 -20.20
N VAL A 531 -7.64 -3.61 -20.72
CA VAL A 531 -7.87 -2.31 -21.38
C VAL A 531 -8.50 -2.50 -22.75
N MET A 532 -8.08 -3.53 -23.49
CA MET A 532 -8.64 -3.87 -24.81
C MET A 532 -10.00 -4.59 -24.70
N SER A 533 -10.25 -5.27 -23.58
CA SER A 533 -11.49 -5.97 -23.26
C SER A 533 -11.92 -5.67 -21.81
N PRO A 534 -12.49 -4.47 -21.56
CA PRO A 534 -12.95 -4.05 -20.23
C PRO A 534 -13.98 -4.98 -19.58
N GLU A 535 -14.59 -5.88 -20.34
CA GLU A 535 -15.51 -6.92 -19.87
C GLU A 535 -14.85 -7.87 -18.85
N LEU A 536 -13.51 -8.00 -18.88
CA LEU A 536 -12.73 -8.74 -17.88
C LEU A 536 -12.77 -8.10 -16.49
N LEU A 537 -13.07 -6.81 -16.40
CA LEU A 537 -13.27 -6.09 -15.13
C LEU A 537 -14.72 -6.17 -14.63
N LEU A 538 -15.55 -7.04 -15.23
CA LEU A 538 -16.95 -7.26 -14.84
C LEU A 538 -17.83 -6.00 -14.88
N GLN A 539 -17.48 -5.01 -15.70
CA GLN A 539 -18.22 -3.76 -15.81
C GLN A 539 -19.43 -3.82 -16.75
N SER A 540 -19.43 -4.73 -17.74
CA SER A 540 -20.43 -4.74 -18.82
C SER A 540 -21.72 -5.51 -18.49
N GLY A 541 -21.82 -6.17 -17.33
CA GLY A 541 -23.00 -6.92 -16.89
C GLY A 541 -23.39 -8.13 -17.76
N ASN A 542 -22.73 -8.34 -18.91
CA ASN A 542 -23.03 -9.42 -19.84
C ASN A 542 -22.08 -10.60 -19.64
N ILE A 543 -22.59 -11.64 -18.97
CA ILE A 543 -21.85 -12.87 -18.63
C ILE A 543 -21.29 -13.56 -19.89
N SER A 544 -21.99 -13.52 -21.03
CA SER A 544 -21.50 -14.18 -22.25
C SER A 544 -20.28 -13.46 -22.84
N MET A 545 -20.25 -12.13 -22.76
CA MET A 545 -19.09 -11.34 -23.20
C MET A 545 -17.91 -11.54 -22.26
N THR A 546 -18.14 -11.59 -20.94
CA THR A 546 -17.09 -11.90 -19.97
C THR A 546 -16.50 -13.30 -20.19
N LEU A 547 -17.33 -14.31 -20.46
CA LEU A 547 -16.87 -15.67 -20.75
C LEU A 547 -16.05 -15.74 -22.05
N SER A 548 -16.50 -15.04 -23.10
CA SER A 548 -15.74 -14.95 -24.35
C SER A 548 -14.39 -14.28 -24.12
N ALA A 549 -14.36 -13.15 -23.42
CA ALA A 549 -13.14 -12.42 -23.10
C ALA A 549 -12.18 -13.27 -22.27
N LEU A 550 -12.69 -14.06 -21.32
CA LEU A 550 -11.90 -14.97 -20.49
C LEU A 550 -11.25 -16.11 -21.30
N ILE A 551 -11.93 -16.65 -22.32
CA ILE A 551 -11.39 -17.72 -23.16
C ILE A 551 -10.31 -17.19 -24.11
N THR A 552 -10.46 -15.95 -24.57
CA THR A 552 -9.50 -15.30 -25.47
C THR A 552 -8.29 -14.71 -24.77
N ALA A 553 -8.40 -14.43 -23.47
CA ALA A 553 -7.36 -13.90 -22.60
C ALA A 553 -6.47 -15.02 -22.03
#